data_AF-A0A9P1NJP2-F1
#
_entry.id   AF-A0A9P1NJP2-F1
#
_cell.length_a   1.000
_cell.length_b   1.000
_cell.length_c   1.000
_cell.angle_alpha   90.00
_cell.angle_beta   90.00
_cell.angle_gamma   90.00
#
_symmetry.space_group_name_H-M   'P 1'
#
loop_
_entity.id
_entity.type
_entity.pdbx_description
1 polymer ?
#
loop_
_entity_poly.entity_id
_entity_poly.type
_entity_poly.pdbx_seq_one_letter_code
_entity_poly.pdbx_strand_id
1 'polypeptide(L)'
;MRKIIHIDMDYFYAQVEERDDPSLKVHPVAIGGPTKKQGVLCTANYKAREYGVRGGQSTYEAFKRCPQMLLIYPQFEKYKAISEQFLSVYQDYTDLIQKVGLDEVYLDVSESKACSGSAIKIAEEIKSRIFEGTGLTCSAGISVNKMLAKIASDWRKPNGIFAVLPSERESFMHTLPLKRIPGVGIVTLDKLKQAGFETAGDVVRSDISRLNLLMGEKKSIKLFQHCQGVCRDEVITHRPRKTVSYEKTYFSGLPYHALPKEVENVVQGLSLKLLELENFHFDDRSIVGLTLKVRNTDFRTFTRSVPLSPIESESLKRSKVISSQQTESLLAALSEFSSITIIRLLGVGVRFSDDKSQQIEMLI
;
A
#
# COMPACT_ATOMS: atom_id res chain seq x y z
N MET A 1 19.63 9.03 -19.47
CA MET A 1 18.72 9.70 -18.52
C MET A 1 17.55 8.77 -18.26
N ARG A 2 17.10 8.60 -17.01
CA ARG A 2 16.02 7.65 -16.70
C ARG A 2 14.68 8.10 -17.26
N LYS A 3 13.85 7.14 -17.69
CA LYS A 3 12.46 7.31 -18.12
C LYS A 3 11.57 6.37 -17.30
N ILE A 4 10.87 6.92 -16.32
CA ILE A 4 10.02 6.17 -15.41
C ILE A 4 8.56 6.42 -15.76
N ILE A 5 7.80 5.34 -15.93
CA ILE A 5 6.34 5.38 -16.05
C ILE A 5 5.76 4.85 -14.73
N HIS A 6 4.78 5.56 -14.20
CA HIS A 6 3.93 5.09 -13.11
C HIS A 6 2.52 4.92 -13.64
N ILE A 7 1.95 3.72 -13.48
CA ILE A 7 0.59 3.40 -13.93
C ILE A 7 -0.25 3.09 -12.70
N ASP A 8 -1.43 3.69 -12.65
CA ASP A 8 -2.37 3.58 -11.54
C ASP A 8 -3.79 3.43 -12.09
N MET A 9 -4.43 2.27 -11.85
CA MET A 9 -5.78 1.98 -12.32
C MET A 9 -6.79 2.96 -11.72
N ASP A 10 -7.74 3.44 -12.51
CA ASP A 10 -8.72 4.39 -12.00
C ASP A 10 -9.72 3.65 -11.10
N TYR A 11 -9.83 4.06 -9.83
CA TYR A 11 -10.82 3.55 -8.85
C TYR A 11 -11.00 2.02 -8.87
N PHE A 12 -9.88 1.30 -9.00
CA PHE A 12 -9.79 -0.09 -9.49
C PHE A 12 -10.95 -1.01 -9.11
N TYR A 13 -11.14 -1.31 -7.81
CA TYR A 13 -12.16 -2.29 -7.40
C TYR A 13 -13.59 -1.85 -7.79
N ALA A 14 -13.93 -0.57 -7.64
CA ALA A 14 -15.24 -0.06 -8.04
C ALA A 14 -15.41 -0.09 -9.56
N GLN A 15 -14.34 0.15 -10.32
CA GLN A 15 -14.36 0.04 -11.78
C GLN A 15 -14.60 -1.40 -12.24
N VAL A 16 -13.99 -2.38 -11.56
CA VAL A 16 -14.25 -3.81 -11.83
C VAL A 16 -15.72 -4.14 -11.59
N GLU A 17 -16.29 -3.73 -10.46
CA GLU A 17 -17.73 -3.97 -10.20
C GLU A 17 -18.62 -3.27 -11.23
N GLU A 18 -18.34 -2.03 -11.61
CA GLU A 18 -19.12 -1.31 -12.64
C GLU A 18 -18.99 -1.89 -14.06
N ARG A 19 -17.88 -2.56 -14.36
CA ARG A 19 -17.72 -3.30 -15.62
C ARG A 19 -18.59 -4.55 -15.60
N ASP A 20 -18.55 -5.30 -14.50
CA ASP A 20 -19.26 -6.57 -14.35
C ASP A 20 -20.79 -6.35 -14.24
N ASP A 21 -21.20 -5.26 -13.60
CA ASP A 21 -22.59 -4.80 -13.52
C ASP A 21 -22.70 -3.32 -13.94
N PRO A 22 -23.00 -3.05 -15.24
CA PRO A 22 -23.15 -1.69 -15.75
C PRO A 22 -24.24 -0.86 -15.07
N SER A 23 -25.22 -1.47 -14.39
CA SER A 23 -26.26 -0.74 -13.66
C SER A 23 -25.69 0.06 -12.49
N LEU A 24 -24.52 -0.33 -11.95
CA LEU A 24 -23.84 0.38 -10.88
C LEU A 24 -23.36 1.78 -11.27
N LYS A 25 -23.06 2.01 -12.56
CA LYS A 25 -22.50 3.26 -13.07
C LYS A 25 -23.38 4.48 -12.83
N VAL A 26 -24.69 4.30 -12.65
CA VAL A 26 -25.61 5.42 -12.39
C VAL A 26 -25.68 5.81 -10.92
N HIS A 27 -25.11 5.00 -10.01
CA HIS A 27 -25.19 5.18 -8.56
C HIS A 27 -23.84 5.58 -7.95
N PRO A 28 -23.82 6.29 -6.81
CA PRO A 28 -22.63 6.36 -5.97
C PRO A 28 -22.32 4.96 -5.41
N VAL A 29 -21.10 4.47 -5.63
CA VAL A 29 -20.66 3.12 -5.21
C VAL A 29 -19.36 3.19 -4.44
N ALA A 30 -19.27 2.41 -3.36
CA ALA A 30 -18.01 2.16 -2.67
C ALA A 30 -17.80 0.68 -2.38
N ILE A 31 -16.53 0.28 -2.38
CA ILE A 31 -16.08 -1.06 -2.02
C ILE A 31 -15.51 -0.97 -0.61
N GLY A 32 -15.99 -1.80 0.33
CA GLY A 32 -15.54 -1.66 1.72
C GLY A 32 -16.09 -2.70 2.68
N GLY A 33 -15.96 -2.37 3.98
CA GLY A 33 -16.32 -3.25 5.10
C GLY A 33 -17.73 -3.85 5.04
N PRO A 34 -18.02 -4.82 5.93
CA PRO A 34 -19.20 -5.70 5.81
C PRO A 34 -20.54 -4.99 5.99
N THR A 35 -20.56 -3.81 6.61
CA THR A 35 -21.80 -3.09 6.90
C THR A 35 -21.61 -1.58 6.78
N LYS A 36 -22.73 -0.86 6.67
CA LYS A 36 -22.78 0.61 6.66
C LYS A 36 -22.19 1.26 7.91
N LYS A 37 -22.05 0.53 9.02
CA LYS A 37 -21.59 1.04 10.32
C LYS A 37 -20.16 0.63 10.66
N GLN A 38 -19.56 -0.29 9.90
CA GLN A 38 -18.33 -0.97 10.31
C GLN A 38 -17.34 -1.11 9.15
N GLY A 39 -16.05 -1.03 9.49
CA GLY A 39 -14.95 -1.17 8.55
C GLY A 39 -14.53 0.14 7.89
N VAL A 40 -13.76 0.00 6.83
CA VAL A 40 -13.14 1.09 6.07
C VAL A 40 -13.40 0.84 4.59
N LEU A 41 -13.53 1.90 3.81
CA LEU A 41 -13.66 1.80 2.36
C LEU A 41 -12.30 1.51 1.73
N CYS A 42 -12.25 0.54 0.82
CA CYS A 42 -11.10 0.29 -0.04
C CYS A 42 -11.01 1.36 -1.13
N THR A 43 -12.12 1.63 -1.82
CA THR A 43 -12.22 2.66 -2.87
C THR A 43 -13.68 3.08 -3.06
N ALA A 44 -13.89 4.10 -3.87
CA ALA A 44 -15.21 4.59 -4.26
C ALA A 44 -15.16 5.08 -5.72
N ASN A 45 -16.27 4.95 -6.45
CA ASN A 45 -16.40 5.46 -7.81
C ASN A 45 -16.45 7.00 -7.83
N TYR A 46 -16.36 7.59 -9.02
CA TYR A 46 -16.33 9.05 -9.15
C TYR A 46 -17.60 9.72 -8.62
N LYS A 47 -18.78 9.13 -8.84
CA LYS A 47 -20.05 9.63 -8.29
C LYS A 47 -20.04 9.72 -6.77
N ALA A 48 -19.51 8.72 -6.07
CA ALA A 48 -19.37 8.77 -4.60
C ALA A 48 -18.30 9.78 -4.16
N ARG A 49 -17.22 9.94 -4.94
CA ARG A 49 -16.15 10.93 -4.66
C ARG A 49 -16.64 12.38 -4.71
N GLU A 50 -17.69 12.69 -5.46
CA GLU A 50 -18.34 14.01 -5.47
C GLU A 50 -18.91 14.37 -4.08
N TYR A 51 -19.38 13.38 -3.32
CA TYR A 51 -19.82 13.55 -1.92
C TYR A 51 -18.66 13.53 -0.92
N GLY A 52 -17.42 13.56 -1.40
CA GLY A 52 -16.23 13.47 -0.55
C GLY A 52 -15.96 12.08 0.03
N VAL A 53 -16.58 11.02 -0.54
CA VAL A 53 -16.31 9.63 -0.19
C VAL A 53 -15.03 9.14 -0.87
N ARG A 54 -14.08 8.60 -0.12
CA ARG A 54 -12.78 8.13 -0.62
C ARG A 54 -12.33 6.86 0.09
N GLY A 55 -11.43 6.11 -0.55
CA GLY A 55 -10.73 5.00 0.10
C GLY A 55 -9.98 5.45 1.37
N GLY A 56 -9.86 4.55 2.33
CA GLY A 56 -9.25 4.80 3.64
C GLY A 56 -10.18 5.48 4.66
N GLN A 57 -11.39 5.87 4.27
CA GLN A 57 -12.38 6.46 5.19
C GLN A 57 -13.19 5.39 5.93
N SER A 58 -13.62 5.71 7.16
CA SER A 58 -14.62 4.91 7.89
C SER A 58 -15.90 4.76 7.06
N THR A 59 -16.40 3.52 6.92
CA THR A 59 -17.66 3.26 6.19
C THR A 59 -18.82 4.09 6.76
N TYR A 60 -18.88 4.22 8.09
CA TYR A 60 -19.90 5.00 8.78
C TYR A 60 -19.88 6.49 8.40
N GLU A 61 -18.70 7.10 8.39
CA GLU A 61 -18.55 8.52 8.03
C GLU A 61 -18.83 8.78 6.55
N ALA A 62 -18.50 7.81 5.68
CA ALA A 62 -18.87 7.89 4.27
C ALA A 62 -20.39 7.85 4.07
N PHE A 63 -21.11 6.98 4.79
CA PHE A 63 -22.58 6.91 4.73
C PHE A 63 -23.28 8.14 5.30
N LYS A 64 -22.67 8.86 6.25
CA LYS A 64 -23.17 10.18 6.66
C LYS A 64 -23.14 11.20 5.53
N ARG A 65 -22.12 11.14 4.67
CA ARG A 65 -21.93 12.07 3.54
C ARG A 65 -22.75 11.68 2.32
N CYS A 66 -22.90 10.39 2.06
CA CYS A 66 -23.64 9.84 0.93
C CYS A 66 -24.56 8.69 1.39
N PRO A 67 -25.73 8.98 2.00
CA PRO A 67 -26.63 7.96 2.53
C PRO A 67 -27.17 6.98 1.47
N GLN A 68 -27.29 7.45 0.22
CA GLN A 68 -27.80 6.71 -0.95
C GLN A 68 -26.75 5.83 -1.63
N MET A 69 -25.49 5.86 -1.19
CA MET A 69 -24.41 5.07 -1.79
C MET A 69 -24.64 3.57 -1.64
N LEU A 70 -24.31 2.82 -2.68
CA LEU A 70 -24.26 1.36 -2.63
C LEU A 70 -22.91 0.91 -2.07
N LEU A 71 -22.94 0.00 -1.09
CA LEU A 71 -21.76 -0.60 -0.50
C LEU A 71 -21.65 -2.03 -0.99
N ILE A 72 -20.53 -2.34 -1.65
CA ILE A 72 -20.21 -3.67 -2.16
C ILE A 72 -19.07 -4.25 -1.33
N TYR A 73 -19.24 -5.50 -0.90
CA TYR A 73 -18.19 -6.22 -0.19
C TYR A 73 -17.10 -6.67 -1.18
N PRO A 74 -15.81 -6.45 -0.89
CA PRO A 74 -14.73 -6.72 -1.83
C PRO A 74 -14.59 -8.22 -2.15
N GLN A 75 -14.41 -8.52 -3.43
CA GLN A 75 -14.03 -9.85 -3.93
C GLN A 75 -12.55 -9.85 -4.34
N PHE A 76 -11.64 -10.00 -3.36
CA PHE A 76 -10.19 -9.82 -3.61
C PHE A 76 -9.59 -10.80 -4.62
N GLU A 77 -10.04 -12.05 -4.67
CA GLU A 77 -9.57 -13.02 -5.67
C GLU A 77 -9.86 -12.55 -7.10
N LYS A 78 -11.05 -11.97 -7.33
CA LYS A 78 -11.41 -11.36 -8.61
C LYS A 78 -10.46 -10.23 -8.99
N TYR A 79 -10.16 -9.33 -8.04
CA TYR A 79 -9.28 -8.19 -8.29
C TYR A 79 -7.83 -8.62 -8.54
N LYS A 80 -7.37 -9.66 -7.84
CA LYS A 80 -6.04 -10.24 -8.03
C LYS A 80 -5.89 -10.88 -9.41
N ALA A 81 -6.85 -11.69 -9.83
CA ALA A 81 -6.85 -12.31 -11.17
C ALA A 81 -6.81 -11.28 -12.30
N ILE A 82 -7.50 -10.13 -12.14
CA ILE A 82 -7.44 -9.03 -13.10
C ILE A 82 -6.07 -8.32 -13.06
N SER A 83 -5.53 -8.07 -11.86
CA SER A 83 -4.19 -7.46 -11.68
C SER A 83 -3.09 -8.25 -12.37
N GLU A 84 -3.19 -9.59 -12.34
CA GLU A 84 -2.24 -10.49 -13.01
C GLU A 84 -2.23 -10.33 -14.53
N GLN A 85 -3.36 -9.98 -15.15
CA GLN A 85 -3.45 -9.72 -16.59
C GLN A 85 -2.66 -8.48 -17.02
N PHE A 86 -2.49 -7.49 -16.14
CA PHE A 86 -1.72 -6.30 -16.47
C PHE A 86 -0.22 -6.58 -16.57
N LEU A 87 0.27 -7.59 -15.84
CA LEU A 87 1.69 -7.91 -15.79
C LEU A 87 2.24 -8.30 -17.16
N SER A 88 1.51 -9.12 -17.91
CA SER A 88 1.93 -9.55 -19.25
C SER A 88 2.04 -8.35 -20.20
N VAL A 89 1.13 -7.38 -20.10
CA VAL A 89 1.20 -6.13 -20.87
C VAL A 89 2.48 -5.38 -20.54
N TYR A 90 2.84 -5.24 -19.26
CA TYR A 90 4.03 -4.51 -18.85
C TYR A 90 5.34 -5.16 -19.30
N GLN A 91 5.39 -6.50 -19.28
CA GLN A 91 6.58 -7.30 -19.63
C GLN A 91 7.01 -7.11 -21.08
N ASP A 92 6.10 -6.73 -21.98
CA ASP A 92 6.45 -6.46 -23.37
C ASP A 92 7.30 -5.18 -23.55
N TYR A 93 7.39 -4.32 -22.53
CA TYR A 93 8.08 -3.03 -22.62
C TYR A 93 9.37 -2.96 -21.80
N THR A 94 9.47 -3.71 -20.69
CA THR A 94 10.65 -3.74 -19.82
C THR A 94 10.57 -4.89 -18.81
N ASP A 95 11.73 -5.42 -18.40
CA ASP A 95 11.85 -6.33 -17.25
C ASP A 95 11.90 -5.58 -15.90
N LEU A 96 12.12 -4.26 -15.93
CA LEU A 96 12.20 -3.41 -14.74
C LEU A 96 10.81 -2.97 -14.30
N ILE A 97 10.09 -3.90 -13.68
CA ILE A 97 8.71 -3.74 -13.21
C ILE A 97 8.65 -3.83 -11.69
N GLN A 98 8.19 -2.77 -11.02
CA GLN A 98 7.92 -2.78 -9.58
C GLN A 98 6.42 -2.65 -9.30
N LYS A 99 5.78 -3.75 -8.91
CA LYS A 99 4.41 -3.73 -8.39
C LYS A 99 4.38 -3.08 -7.00
N VAL A 100 3.48 -2.11 -6.81
CA VAL A 100 3.26 -1.44 -5.52
C VAL A 100 2.02 -2.01 -4.82
N GLY A 101 0.98 -2.32 -5.59
CA GLY A 101 -0.28 -2.90 -5.15
C GLY A 101 -0.90 -3.73 -6.28
N LEU A 102 -2.21 -4.01 -6.18
CA LEU A 102 -2.94 -4.67 -7.26
C LEU A 102 -3.18 -3.75 -8.47
N ASP A 103 -3.19 -2.44 -8.25
CA ASP A 103 -3.56 -1.41 -9.22
C ASP A 103 -2.44 -0.42 -9.56
N GLU A 104 -1.27 -0.55 -8.93
CA GLU A 104 -0.19 0.43 -9.05
C GLU A 104 1.15 -0.26 -9.39
N VAL A 105 1.85 0.27 -10.41
CA VAL A 105 3.14 -0.23 -10.88
C VAL A 105 4.08 0.90 -11.31
N TYR A 106 5.38 0.72 -11.10
CA TYR A 106 6.42 1.49 -11.76
C TYR A 106 7.11 0.65 -12.83
N LEU A 107 7.40 1.29 -13.96
CA LEU A 107 8.18 0.73 -15.06
C LEU A 107 9.38 1.64 -15.31
N ASP A 108 10.58 1.06 -15.34
CA ASP A 108 11.75 1.76 -15.89
C ASP A 108 11.91 1.36 -17.37
N VAL A 109 11.61 2.30 -18.26
CA VAL A 109 11.68 2.11 -19.72
C VAL A 109 12.87 2.86 -20.33
N SER A 110 13.89 3.16 -19.53
CA SER A 110 15.08 3.90 -19.96
C SER A 110 15.71 3.29 -21.20
N GLU A 111 15.89 1.96 -21.19
CA GLU A 111 16.54 1.18 -22.26
C GLU A 111 15.54 0.54 -23.24
N SER A 112 14.24 0.76 -23.05
CA SER A 112 13.23 0.17 -23.95
C SER A 112 13.32 0.79 -25.35
N LYS A 113 13.28 -0.08 -26.38
CA LYS A 113 13.25 0.31 -27.80
C LYS A 113 11.82 0.40 -28.35
N ALA A 114 10.83 -0.10 -27.60
CA ALA A 114 9.42 -0.02 -27.97
C ALA A 114 8.98 1.43 -28.21
N CYS A 115 8.06 1.63 -29.14
CA CYS A 115 7.56 2.95 -29.55
C CYS A 115 8.69 3.98 -29.82
N SER A 116 9.80 3.52 -30.41
CA SER A 116 11.02 4.32 -30.66
C SER A 116 11.65 4.91 -29.40
N GLY A 117 11.49 4.24 -28.25
CA GLY A 117 11.99 4.65 -26.94
C GLY A 117 11.22 5.78 -26.26
N SER A 118 10.07 6.18 -26.81
CA SER A 118 9.21 7.22 -26.21
C SER A 118 8.37 6.66 -25.07
N ALA A 119 8.69 7.07 -23.83
CA ALA A 119 7.93 6.65 -22.64
C ALA A 119 6.46 7.12 -22.66
N ILE A 120 6.15 8.24 -23.33
CA ILE A 120 4.78 8.72 -23.49
C ILE A 120 4.00 7.76 -24.39
N LYS A 121 4.56 7.39 -25.55
CA LYS A 121 3.90 6.45 -26.48
C LYS A 121 3.77 5.04 -25.87
N ILE A 122 4.78 4.59 -25.13
CA ILE A 122 4.70 3.33 -24.37
C ILE A 122 3.53 3.39 -23.37
N ALA A 123 3.38 4.48 -22.62
CA ALA A 123 2.27 4.64 -21.68
C ALA A 123 0.89 4.67 -22.38
N GLU A 124 0.79 5.32 -23.54
CA GLU A 124 -0.43 5.32 -24.38
C GLU A 124 -0.80 3.90 -24.83
N GLU A 125 0.18 3.15 -25.33
CA GLU A 125 -0.01 1.79 -25.83
C GLU A 125 -0.40 0.83 -24.69
N ILE A 126 0.29 0.90 -23.55
CA ILE A 126 -0.06 0.10 -22.36
C ILE A 126 -1.50 0.38 -21.92
N LYS A 127 -1.90 1.66 -21.86
CA LYS A 127 -3.28 2.03 -21.52
C LYS A 127 -4.30 1.45 -22.48
N SER A 128 -4.04 1.55 -23.79
CA SER A 128 -4.92 0.98 -24.82
C SER A 128 -5.06 -0.53 -24.63
N ARG A 129 -3.95 -1.24 -24.47
CA ARG A 129 -3.92 -2.70 -24.30
C ARG A 129 -4.62 -3.16 -23.01
N ILE A 130 -4.45 -2.44 -21.90
CA ILE A 130 -5.18 -2.72 -20.67
C ILE A 130 -6.69 -2.53 -20.88
N PHE A 131 -7.10 -1.46 -21.55
CA PHE A 131 -8.50 -1.19 -21.82
C PHE A 131 -9.11 -2.23 -22.76
N GLU A 132 -8.42 -2.58 -23.85
CA GLU A 132 -8.84 -3.61 -24.80
C GLU A 132 -8.97 -4.99 -24.15
N GLY A 133 -7.99 -5.37 -23.31
CA GLY A 133 -7.97 -6.67 -22.66
C GLY A 133 -8.94 -6.81 -21.49
N THR A 134 -9.26 -5.72 -20.79
CA THR A 134 -9.98 -5.80 -19.50
C THR A 134 -11.24 -4.93 -19.41
N GLY A 135 -11.42 -3.97 -20.32
CA GLY A 135 -12.46 -2.95 -20.25
C GLY A 135 -12.23 -1.89 -19.18
N LEU A 136 -11.04 -1.85 -18.54
CA LEU A 136 -10.72 -0.95 -17.43
C LEU A 136 -9.77 0.15 -17.89
N THR A 137 -9.96 1.37 -17.37
CA THR A 137 -9.10 2.51 -17.58
C THR A 137 -8.05 2.63 -16.47
N CYS A 138 -6.89 3.17 -16.84
CA CYS A 138 -5.85 3.58 -15.93
C CYS A 138 -5.27 4.93 -16.33
N SER A 139 -4.58 5.57 -15.39
CA SER A 139 -3.87 6.82 -15.64
C SER A 139 -2.37 6.60 -15.51
N ALA A 140 -1.60 7.32 -16.33
CA ALA A 140 -0.15 7.17 -16.39
C ALA A 140 0.57 8.49 -16.14
N GLY A 141 1.65 8.42 -15.37
CA GLY A 141 2.56 9.52 -15.11
C GLY A 141 3.96 9.19 -15.61
N ILE A 142 4.60 10.11 -16.31
CA ILE A 142 5.92 9.91 -16.88
C ILE A 142 6.88 10.97 -16.36
N SER A 143 8.05 10.57 -15.86
CA SER A 143 9.11 11.52 -15.51
C SER A 143 10.49 10.86 -15.40
N VAL A 144 11.48 11.60 -14.91
CA VAL A 144 12.87 11.17 -14.76
C VAL A 144 13.14 10.34 -13.50
N ASN A 145 12.17 10.26 -12.59
CA ASN A 145 12.25 9.47 -11.36
C ASN A 145 10.85 9.04 -10.89
N LYS A 146 10.81 8.07 -9.98
CA LYS A 146 9.58 7.47 -9.45
C LYS A 146 8.66 8.46 -8.77
N MET A 147 9.20 9.34 -7.94
CA MET A 147 8.39 10.31 -7.19
C MET A 147 7.61 11.24 -8.14
N LEU A 148 8.29 11.83 -9.13
CA LEU A 148 7.63 12.71 -10.11
C LEU A 148 6.66 11.93 -10.99
N ALA A 149 7.00 10.71 -11.42
CA ALA A 149 6.09 9.86 -12.19
C ALA A 149 4.80 9.56 -11.41
N LYS A 150 4.89 9.25 -10.11
CA LYS A 150 3.72 9.04 -9.24
C LYS A 150 2.87 10.29 -9.07
N ILE A 151 3.50 11.45 -8.86
CA ILE A 151 2.76 12.72 -8.76
C ILE A 151 2.04 13.00 -10.09
N ALA A 152 2.71 12.74 -11.22
CA ALA A 152 2.18 12.99 -12.55
C ALA A 152 0.98 12.09 -12.89
N SER A 153 0.97 10.82 -12.48
CA SER A 153 -0.14 9.90 -12.81
C SER A 153 -1.46 10.34 -12.19
N ASP A 154 -1.42 11.05 -11.05
CA ASP A 154 -2.58 11.60 -10.38
C ASP A 154 -3.07 12.94 -10.97
N TRP A 155 -2.29 13.55 -11.87
CA TRP A 155 -2.51 14.93 -12.30
C TRP A 155 -3.70 15.09 -13.25
N ARG A 156 -3.92 14.10 -14.12
CA ARG A 156 -4.99 14.10 -15.14
C ARG A 156 -5.96 12.93 -15.01
N LYS A 157 -6.09 12.31 -13.83
CA LYS A 157 -7.10 11.26 -13.57
C LYS A 157 -8.53 11.78 -13.80
N PRO A 158 -9.47 10.97 -14.32
CA PRO A 158 -9.31 9.59 -14.82
C PRO A 158 -8.79 9.48 -16.26
N ASN A 159 -8.35 8.27 -16.62
CA ASN A 159 -7.90 7.88 -17.96
C ASN A 159 -6.92 8.89 -18.58
N GLY A 160 -6.10 9.52 -17.75
CA GLY A 160 -5.18 10.59 -18.16
C GLY A 160 -3.78 10.09 -18.44
N ILE A 161 -3.00 10.91 -19.14
CA ILE A 161 -1.55 10.80 -19.20
C ILE A 161 -0.97 12.18 -18.91
N PHE A 162 0.04 12.23 -18.05
CA PHE A 162 0.79 13.45 -17.80
C PHE A 162 2.28 13.16 -17.70
N ALA A 163 3.09 13.95 -18.38
CA ALA A 163 4.54 13.86 -18.34
C ALA A 163 5.10 15.13 -17.69
N VAL A 164 6.04 14.97 -16.76
CA VAL A 164 6.85 16.07 -16.24
C VAL A 164 8.24 15.92 -16.85
N LEU A 165 8.54 16.76 -17.83
CA LEU A 165 9.81 16.75 -18.53
C LEU A 165 10.96 17.24 -17.63
N PRO A 166 12.22 16.85 -17.89
CA PRO A 166 13.36 17.29 -17.08
C PRO A 166 13.46 18.82 -16.96
N SER A 167 13.17 19.53 -18.05
CA SER A 167 13.16 21.00 -18.13
C SER A 167 12.01 21.65 -17.35
N GLU A 168 10.94 20.92 -17.09
CA GLU A 168 9.75 21.41 -16.36
C GLU A 168 9.81 21.09 -14.87
N ARG A 169 10.76 20.27 -14.44
CA ARG A 169 10.86 19.78 -13.05
C ARG A 169 10.78 20.91 -12.04
N GLU A 170 11.58 21.95 -12.21
CA GLU A 170 11.70 23.02 -11.22
C GLU A 170 10.41 23.85 -11.14
N SER A 171 9.87 24.29 -12.28
CA SER A 171 8.64 25.07 -12.33
C SER A 171 7.43 24.28 -11.84
N PHE A 172 7.36 22.99 -12.18
CA PHE A 172 6.32 22.08 -11.70
C PHE A 172 6.38 21.91 -10.18
N MET A 173 7.57 21.67 -9.63
CA MET A 173 7.75 21.49 -8.20
C MET A 173 7.51 22.77 -7.41
N HIS A 174 7.97 23.93 -7.90
CA HIS A 174 7.87 25.20 -7.19
C HIS A 174 6.46 25.52 -6.67
N THR A 175 5.43 25.19 -7.46
CA THR A 175 4.02 25.45 -7.11
C THR A 175 3.28 24.25 -6.53
N LEU A 176 3.95 23.10 -6.40
CA LEU A 176 3.32 21.85 -5.99
C LEU A 176 2.91 21.91 -4.51
N PRO A 177 1.62 21.71 -4.17
CA PRO A 177 1.19 21.65 -2.77
C PRO A 177 1.83 20.47 -2.04
N LEU A 178 2.30 20.67 -0.80
CA LEU A 178 3.01 19.64 -0.03
C LEU A 178 2.21 18.35 0.17
N LYS A 179 0.87 18.46 0.24
CA LYS A 179 -0.04 17.31 0.34
C LYS A 179 0.05 16.33 -0.84
N ARG A 180 0.63 16.75 -1.97
CA ARG A 180 0.83 15.91 -3.17
C ARG A 180 2.16 15.17 -3.14
N ILE A 181 3.08 15.51 -2.23
CA ILE A 181 4.39 14.84 -2.15
C ILE A 181 4.23 13.47 -1.48
N PRO A 182 4.66 12.39 -2.14
CA PRO A 182 4.68 11.06 -1.52
C PRO A 182 5.47 11.06 -0.20
N GLY A 183 4.83 10.57 0.86
CA GLY A 183 5.38 10.53 2.22
C GLY A 183 4.95 11.69 3.13
N VAL A 184 4.31 12.73 2.58
CA VAL A 184 3.71 13.81 3.40
C VAL A 184 2.27 13.42 3.76
N GLY A 185 2.11 12.70 4.87
CA GLY A 185 0.81 12.35 5.44
C GLY A 185 0.16 13.52 6.19
N ILE A 186 -1.10 13.36 6.60
CA ILE A 186 -1.93 14.42 7.21
C ILE A 186 -1.25 15.10 8.42
N VAL A 187 -0.66 14.30 9.33
CA VAL A 187 0.03 14.81 10.52
C VAL A 187 1.26 15.63 10.16
N THR A 188 2.04 15.18 9.18
CA THR A 188 3.23 15.90 8.71
C THR A 188 2.82 17.19 7.99
N LEU A 189 1.77 17.13 7.17
CA LEU A 189 1.23 18.28 6.45
C LEU A 189 0.75 19.37 7.42
N ASP A 190 0.02 18.99 8.47
CA ASP A 190 -0.49 19.94 9.46
C ASP A 190 0.64 20.66 10.19
N LYS A 191 1.70 19.93 10.59
CA LYS A 191 2.91 20.52 11.18
C LYS A 191 3.61 21.50 10.22
N LEU A 192 3.75 21.11 8.95
CA LEU A 192 4.37 21.96 7.93
C LEU A 192 3.57 23.23 7.70
N LYS A 193 2.24 23.12 7.59
CA LYS A 193 1.34 24.28 7.44
C LYS A 193 1.38 25.22 8.63
N GLN A 194 1.37 24.70 9.86
CA GLN A 194 1.51 25.52 11.07
C GLN A 194 2.86 26.27 11.11
N ALA A 195 3.89 25.72 10.48
CA ALA A 195 5.20 26.37 10.34
C ALA A 195 5.31 27.31 9.11
N GLY A 196 4.22 27.51 8.36
CA GLY A 196 4.15 28.41 7.21
C GLY A 196 4.56 27.79 5.87
N PHE A 197 4.63 26.46 5.77
CA PHE A 197 4.95 25.76 4.52
C PHE A 197 3.68 25.22 3.86
N GLU A 198 3.38 25.66 2.64
CA GLU A 198 2.22 25.17 1.87
C GLU A 198 2.61 24.42 0.60
N THR A 199 3.68 24.90 -0.05
CA THR A 199 4.19 24.39 -1.32
C THR A 199 5.61 23.84 -1.17
N ALA A 200 6.03 23.02 -2.13
CA ALA A 200 7.40 22.58 -2.23
C ALA A 200 8.38 23.75 -2.42
N GLY A 201 7.99 24.81 -3.14
CA GLY A 201 8.78 26.03 -3.27
C GLY A 201 9.07 26.71 -1.93
N ASP A 202 8.11 26.72 -1.00
CA ASP A 202 8.31 27.28 0.35
C ASP A 202 9.39 26.51 1.12
N VAL A 203 9.38 25.18 0.99
CA VAL A 203 10.37 24.30 1.61
C VAL A 203 11.76 24.54 1.00
N VAL A 204 11.88 24.60 -0.32
CA VAL A 204 13.18 24.78 -1.00
C VAL A 204 13.80 26.15 -0.70
N ARG A 205 13.00 27.21 -0.55
CA ARG A 205 13.47 28.55 -0.16
C ARG A 205 13.87 28.66 1.30
N SER A 206 13.55 27.67 2.13
CA SER A 206 13.77 27.73 3.57
C SER A 206 15.10 27.14 4.00
N ASP A 207 15.56 27.55 5.18
CA ASP A 207 16.68 26.91 5.85
C ASP A 207 16.25 25.51 6.34
N ILE A 208 16.99 24.47 5.92
CA ILE A 208 16.76 23.08 6.31
C ILE A 208 16.77 22.88 7.83
N SER A 209 17.45 23.73 8.59
CA SER A 209 17.49 23.74 10.05
C SER A 209 16.09 23.91 10.66
N ARG A 210 15.22 24.70 10.02
CA ARG A 210 13.81 24.86 10.44
C ARG A 210 13.04 23.55 10.28
N LEU A 211 13.27 22.82 9.19
CA LEU A 211 12.65 21.51 8.96
C LEU A 211 13.18 20.49 9.98
N ASN A 212 14.49 20.48 10.23
CA ASN A 212 15.15 19.58 11.19
C ASN A 212 14.50 19.69 12.58
N LEU A 213 14.21 20.91 13.04
CA LEU A 213 13.54 21.14 14.32
C LEU A 213 12.10 20.56 14.34
N LEU A 214 11.39 20.60 13.22
CA LEU A 214 9.98 20.17 13.13
C LEU A 214 9.81 18.65 13.04
N MET A 215 10.70 17.95 12.33
CA MET A 215 10.49 16.54 11.97
C MET A 215 11.72 15.65 12.05
N GLY A 216 12.86 16.19 12.46
CA GLY A 216 14.13 15.49 12.56
C GLY A 216 14.86 15.40 11.22
N GLU A 217 16.20 15.41 11.31
CA GLU A 217 17.12 15.56 10.18
C GLU A 217 16.83 14.62 9.00
N LYS A 218 16.75 13.30 9.25
CA LYS A 218 16.56 12.31 8.19
C LYS A 218 15.29 12.56 7.36
N LYS A 219 14.19 12.95 8.01
CA LYS A 219 12.92 13.23 7.33
C LYS A 219 12.97 14.55 6.58
N SER A 220 13.62 15.56 7.15
CA SER A 220 13.81 16.86 6.54
C SER A 220 14.64 16.80 5.28
N ILE A 221 15.77 16.09 5.29
CA ILE A 221 16.62 15.91 4.09
C ILE A 221 15.82 15.26 2.97
N LYS A 222 15.09 14.18 3.28
CA LYS A 222 14.26 13.49 2.28
C LYS A 222 13.15 14.39 1.73
N LEU A 223 12.45 15.11 2.61
CA LEU A 223 11.41 16.05 2.18
C LEU A 223 11.99 17.17 1.31
N PHE A 224 13.12 17.74 1.71
CA PHE A 224 13.79 18.81 0.97
C PHE A 224 14.18 18.35 -0.45
N GLN A 225 14.81 17.18 -0.57
CA GLN A 225 15.12 16.57 -1.87
C GLN A 225 13.86 16.34 -2.72
N HIS A 226 12.81 15.78 -2.11
CA HIS A 226 11.52 15.60 -2.78
C HIS A 226 10.94 16.93 -3.27
N CYS A 227 10.98 17.99 -2.46
CA CYS A 227 10.52 19.33 -2.84
C CYS A 227 11.35 19.95 -3.99
N GLN A 228 12.61 19.53 -4.17
CA GLN A 228 13.43 19.89 -5.33
C GLN A 228 13.16 19.03 -6.58
N GLY A 229 12.24 18.07 -6.50
CA GLY A 229 11.99 17.10 -7.58
C GLY A 229 13.06 16.01 -7.69
N VAL A 230 13.88 15.82 -6.64
CA VAL A 230 14.98 14.85 -6.61
C VAL A 230 14.54 13.59 -5.88
N CYS A 231 14.60 12.46 -6.59
CA CYS A 231 14.40 11.13 -6.04
C CYS A 231 15.38 10.17 -6.73
N ARG A 232 16.21 9.49 -5.94
CA ARG A 232 17.24 8.57 -6.45
C ARG A 232 16.74 7.13 -6.53
N ASP A 233 15.71 6.78 -5.76
CA ASP A 233 15.11 5.45 -5.70
C ASP A 233 14.92 4.83 -7.10
N GLU A 234 15.48 3.64 -7.29
CA GLU A 234 15.34 2.87 -8.51
C GLU A 234 14.04 2.06 -8.50
N VAL A 235 13.67 1.54 -9.67
CA VAL A 235 12.59 0.57 -9.81
C VAL A 235 13.12 -0.77 -9.32
N ILE A 236 12.58 -1.23 -8.20
CA ILE A 236 13.02 -2.45 -7.52
C ILE A 236 12.08 -3.58 -7.94
N THR A 237 12.57 -4.51 -8.76
CA THR A 237 11.81 -5.63 -9.30
C THR A 237 11.51 -6.71 -8.26
N HIS A 238 12.38 -6.84 -7.26
CA HIS A 238 12.21 -7.82 -6.19
C HIS A 238 12.45 -7.19 -4.81
N ARG A 239 11.51 -7.41 -3.89
CA ARG A 239 11.66 -7.05 -2.49
C ARG A 239 11.35 -8.25 -1.60
N PRO A 240 12.32 -8.75 -0.83
CA PRO A 240 12.08 -9.88 0.05
C PRO A 240 11.06 -9.49 1.13
N ARG A 241 10.06 -10.35 1.35
CA ARG A 241 8.99 -10.11 2.31
C ARG A 241 9.51 -10.15 3.75
N LYS A 242 9.27 -9.12 4.55
CA LYS A 242 9.78 -9.04 5.93
C LYS A 242 8.89 -9.72 6.98
N THR A 243 7.58 -9.74 6.74
CA THR A 243 6.59 -10.30 7.65
C THR A 243 5.40 -10.86 6.86
N VAL A 244 4.74 -11.88 7.40
CA VAL A 244 3.41 -12.32 6.97
C VAL A 244 2.51 -12.35 8.19
N SER A 245 1.35 -11.70 8.14
CA SER A 245 0.38 -11.72 9.23
C SER A 245 -1.03 -12.05 8.74
N TYR A 246 -1.82 -12.58 9.67
CA TYR A 246 -3.25 -12.76 9.56
C TYR A 246 -3.91 -12.03 10.73
N GLU A 247 -4.86 -11.15 10.44
CA GLU A 247 -5.50 -10.28 11.44
C GLU A 247 -7.01 -10.29 11.24
N LYS A 248 -7.76 -10.32 12.34
CA LYS A 248 -9.22 -10.30 12.36
C LYS A 248 -9.70 -9.15 13.24
N THR A 249 -10.59 -8.33 12.69
CA THR A 249 -11.26 -7.25 13.44
C THR A 249 -12.62 -7.73 13.94
N TYR A 250 -12.88 -7.55 15.22
CA TYR A 250 -14.12 -7.93 15.90
C TYR A 250 -14.96 -6.67 16.16
N PHE A 251 -15.95 -6.43 15.32
CA PHE A 251 -16.69 -5.18 15.39
C PHE A 251 -17.63 -5.07 16.60
N SER A 252 -18.13 -6.19 17.10
CA SER A 252 -18.92 -6.26 18.35
C SER A 252 -18.05 -6.34 19.61
N GLY A 253 -16.72 -6.37 19.45
CA GLY A 253 -15.78 -6.65 20.54
C GLY A 253 -15.69 -8.15 20.85
N LEU A 254 -14.49 -8.59 21.21
CA LEU A 254 -14.19 -9.95 21.68
C LEU A 254 -13.76 -9.87 23.15
N PRO A 255 -14.45 -10.52 24.09
CA PRO A 255 -14.07 -10.46 25.50
C PRO A 255 -12.77 -11.21 25.76
N TYR A 256 -11.98 -10.75 26.75
CA TYR A 256 -10.65 -11.31 27.03
C TYR A 256 -10.62 -12.82 27.22
N HIS A 257 -11.61 -13.38 27.93
CA HIS A 257 -11.69 -14.82 28.19
C HIS A 257 -11.86 -15.67 26.92
N ALA A 258 -12.30 -15.08 25.81
CA ALA A 258 -12.46 -15.77 24.53
C ALA A 258 -11.19 -15.75 23.66
N LEU A 259 -10.14 -14.99 24.05
CA LEU A 259 -8.93 -14.86 23.25
C LEU A 259 -8.21 -16.18 23.00
N PRO A 260 -8.03 -17.09 23.98
CA PRO A 260 -7.29 -18.32 23.74
C PRO A 260 -7.84 -19.12 22.56
N LYS A 261 -9.18 -19.24 22.47
CA LYS A 261 -9.82 -19.94 21.36
C LYS A 261 -9.68 -19.17 20.04
N GLU A 262 -9.80 -17.85 20.07
CA GLU A 262 -9.61 -17.05 18.85
C GLU A 262 -8.15 -17.01 18.38
N VAL A 263 -7.16 -17.18 19.27
CA VAL A 263 -5.75 -17.34 18.87
C VAL A 263 -5.58 -18.56 17.98
N GLU A 264 -6.16 -19.70 18.34
CA GLU A 264 -6.15 -20.90 17.49
C GLU A 264 -6.75 -20.62 16.10
N ASN A 265 -7.88 -19.91 16.05
CA ASN A 265 -8.55 -19.57 14.79
C ASN A 265 -7.67 -18.67 13.90
N VAL A 266 -7.04 -17.63 14.45
CA VAL A 266 -6.15 -16.76 13.66
C VAL A 266 -4.83 -17.44 13.28
N VAL A 267 -4.36 -18.39 14.10
CA VAL A 267 -3.20 -19.24 13.80
C VAL A 267 -3.49 -20.18 12.63
N GLN A 268 -4.68 -20.79 12.60
CA GLN A 268 -5.11 -21.58 11.45
C GLN A 268 -5.19 -20.71 10.19
N GLY A 269 -5.77 -19.51 10.28
CA GLY A 269 -5.83 -18.56 9.17
C GLY A 269 -4.44 -18.13 8.67
N LEU A 270 -3.48 -17.91 9.59
CA LEU A 270 -2.09 -17.67 9.22
C LEU A 270 -1.47 -18.88 8.50
N SER A 271 -1.70 -20.09 8.99
CA SER A 271 -1.13 -21.31 8.40
C SER A 271 -1.65 -21.55 6.98
N LEU A 272 -2.95 -21.37 6.73
CA LEU A 272 -3.50 -21.40 5.37
C LEU A 272 -2.83 -20.35 4.46
N LYS A 273 -2.68 -19.12 4.96
CA LYS A 273 -2.01 -18.05 4.22
C LYS A 273 -0.53 -18.36 3.95
N LEU A 274 0.16 -19.07 4.84
CA LEU A 274 1.54 -19.49 4.63
C LEU A 274 1.64 -20.59 3.56
N LEU A 275 0.69 -21.52 3.52
CA LEU A 275 0.62 -22.57 2.50
C LEU A 275 0.43 -22.01 1.08
N GLU A 276 -0.28 -20.89 0.95
CA GLU A 276 -0.48 -20.17 -0.32
C GLU A 276 0.75 -19.38 -0.79
N LEU A 277 1.80 -19.22 0.04
CA LEU A 277 3.00 -18.49 -0.36
C LEU A 277 3.88 -19.34 -1.28
N GLU A 278 4.21 -18.74 -2.43
CA GLU A 278 5.25 -19.23 -3.33
C GLU A 278 6.59 -19.40 -2.59
N ASN A 279 7.34 -20.43 -2.97
CA ASN A 279 8.56 -20.88 -2.30
C ASN A 279 9.58 -19.74 -2.11
N PHE A 280 9.73 -18.85 -3.11
CA PHE A 280 10.71 -17.76 -3.10
C PHE A 280 10.46 -16.67 -2.02
N HIS A 281 9.26 -16.63 -1.44
CA HIS A 281 8.93 -15.66 -0.37
C HIS A 281 9.06 -16.23 1.05
N PHE A 282 9.36 -17.52 1.19
CA PHE A 282 9.27 -18.22 2.46
C PHE A 282 10.40 -19.23 2.68
N ASP A 283 10.70 -20.08 1.70
CA ASP A 283 11.48 -21.31 1.93
C ASP A 283 12.98 -21.02 2.13
N ASP A 284 13.50 -19.98 1.46
CA ASP A 284 14.91 -19.58 1.54
C ASP A 284 15.22 -18.64 2.73
N ARG A 285 14.28 -18.43 3.64
CA ARG A 285 14.40 -17.38 4.67
C ARG A 285 14.11 -17.86 6.08
N SER A 286 15.07 -17.68 6.97
CA SER A 286 14.91 -17.98 8.39
C SER A 286 13.80 -17.16 9.04
N ILE A 287 12.96 -17.82 9.83
CA ILE A 287 11.88 -17.20 10.58
C ILE A 287 12.40 -16.94 11.99
N VAL A 288 12.54 -15.67 12.35
CA VAL A 288 13.16 -15.26 13.62
C VAL A 288 12.17 -15.20 14.79
N GLY A 289 10.87 -15.32 14.51
CA GLY A 289 9.86 -15.23 15.56
C GLY A 289 8.43 -15.12 15.05
N LEU A 290 7.51 -15.40 15.96
CA LEU A 290 6.09 -15.13 15.83
C LEU A 290 5.77 -13.77 16.47
N THR A 291 4.69 -13.15 16.03
CA THR A 291 4.19 -11.89 16.56
C THR A 291 2.72 -12.03 16.89
N LEU A 292 2.34 -11.60 18.10
CA LEU A 292 0.96 -11.48 18.56
C LEU A 292 0.60 -10.01 18.66
N LYS A 293 -0.51 -9.62 18.04
CA LYS A 293 -1.01 -8.24 18.01
C LYS A 293 -2.43 -8.21 18.56
N VAL A 294 -2.66 -7.30 19.50
CA VAL A 294 -3.97 -7.05 20.09
C VAL A 294 -4.28 -5.56 20.01
N ARG A 295 -5.49 -5.18 19.59
CA ARG A 295 -5.99 -3.81 19.66
C ARG A 295 -7.23 -3.74 20.53
N ASN A 296 -7.27 -2.79 21.46
CA ASN A 296 -8.45 -2.55 22.28
C ASN A 296 -9.49 -1.65 21.57
N THR A 297 -10.61 -1.36 22.23
CA THR A 297 -11.68 -0.49 21.71
C THR A 297 -11.27 0.98 21.60
N ASP A 298 -10.27 1.43 22.35
CA ASP A 298 -9.69 2.78 22.27
C ASP A 298 -8.62 2.91 21.16
N PHE A 299 -8.55 1.92 20.26
CA PHE A 299 -7.60 1.84 19.15
C PHE A 299 -6.11 1.80 19.56
N ARG A 300 -5.81 1.54 20.85
CA ARG A 300 -4.44 1.27 21.31
C ARG A 300 -4.02 -0.13 20.86
N THR A 301 -2.86 -0.20 20.20
CA THR A 301 -2.32 -1.45 19.65
C THR A 301 -1.15 -1.92 20.51
N PHE A 302 -1.20 -3.18 20.92
CA PHE A 302 -0.19 -3.87 21.71
C PHE A 302 0.38 -5.01 20.87
N THR A 303 1.69 -5.20 20.92
CA THR A 303 2.38 -6.23 20.13
C THR A 303 3.42 -6.96 20.98
N ARG A 304 3.49 -8.27 20.84
CA ARG A 304 4.52 -9.12 21.45
C ARG A 304 5.16 -10.03 20.42
N SER A 305 6.46 -10.25 20.59
CA SER A 305 7.25 -11.11 19.73
C SER A 305 7.72 -12.32 20.52
N VAL A 306 7.46 -13.50 19.98
CA VAL A 306 7.93 -14.78 20.52
C VAL A 306 9.07 -15.25 19.61
N PRO A 307 10.33 -15.27 20.10
CA PRO A 307 11.45 -15.74 19.28
C PRO A 307 11.30 -17.23 18.97
N LEU A 308 11.80 -17.65 17.81
CA LEU A 308 11.90 -19.07 17.45
C LEU A 308 13.38 -19.50 17.48
N SER A 309 13.62 -20.70 17.99
CA SER A 309 14.90 -21.38 17.83
C SER A 309 15.14 -21.78 16.36
N PRO A 310 16.39 -22.06 15.96
CA PRO A 310 16.67 -22.56 14.61
C PRO A 310 15.86 -23.80 14.23
N ILE A 311 15.64 -24.73 15.18
CA ILE A 311 14.88 -25.96 14.95
C ILE A 311 13.40 -25.65 14.69
N GLU A 312 12.80 -24.76 15.47
CA GLU A 312 11.41 -24.34 15.28
C GLU A 312 11.22 -23.56 13.98
N SER A 313 12.20 -22.73 13.60
CA SER A 313 12.23 -22.03 12.32
C SER A 313 12.25 -23.02 11.15
N GLU A 314 13.15 -24.02 11.15
CA GLU A 314 13.19 -25.05 10.10
C GLU A 314 11.89 -25.87 10.03
N SER A 315 11.34 -26.24 11.18
CA SER A 315 10.08 -26.97 11.26
C SER A 315 8.93 -26.19 10.62
N LEU A 316 8.78 -24.90 10.98
CA LEU A 316 7.74 -24.03 10.44
C LEU A 316 7.94 -23.74 8.95
N LYS A 317 9.18 -23.57 8.50
CA LYS A 317 9.48 -23.43 7.06
C LYS A 317 9.00 -24.65 6.27
N ARG A 318 9.30 -25.85 6.75
CA ARG A 318 8.95 -27.10 6.09
C ARG A 318 7.45 -27.38 6.12
N SER A 319 6.80 -27.17 7.26
CA SER A 319 5.37 -27.49 7.41
C SER A 319 4.47 -26.39 6.85
N LYS A 320 4.92 -25.13 6.83
CA LYS A 320 4.10 -23.92 6.63
C LYS A 320 2.91 -23.84 7.59
N VAL A 321 2.98 -24.55 8.71
CA VAL A 321 1.92 -24.67 9.72
C VAL A 321 2.50 -24.35 11.09
N ILE A 322 1.83 -23.46 11.81
CA ILE A 322 2.18 -23.13 13.20
C ILE A 322 1.85 -24.32 14.10
N SER A 323 2.85 -24.81 14.85
CA SER A 323 2.68 -25.99 15.70
C SER A 323 1.89 -25.72 16.98
N SER A 324 1.46 -26.77 17.68
CA SER A 324 0.82 -26.65 19.00
C SER A 324 1.73 -25.96 20.02
N GLN A 325 3.02 -26.31 20.07
CA GLN A 325 4.01 -25.69 20.96
C GLN A 325 4.19 -24.19 20.66
N GLN A 326 4.21 -23.82 19.38
CA GLN A 326 4.26 -22.42 18.96
C GLN A 326 2.98 -21.66 19.34
N THR A 327 1.83 -22.33 19.24
CA THR A 327 0.53 -21.78 19.67
C THR A 327 0.49 -21.57 21.17
N GLU A 328 0.95 -22.53 21.97
CA GLU A 328 1.10 -22.40 23.42
C GLU A 328 1.99 -21.23 23.81
N SER A 329 3.08 -21.00 23.07
CA SER A 329 3.97 -19.86 23.30
C SER A 329 3.28 -18.52 23.01
N LEU A 330 2.43 -18.46 21.98
CA LEU A 330 1.58 -17.29 21.72
C LEU A 330 0.52 -17.09 22.81
N LEU A 331 -0.08 -18.18 23.30
CA LEU A 331 -1.07 -18.15 24.39
C LEU A 331 -0.45 -17.65 25.70
N ALA A 332 0.78 -18.07 26.03
CA ALA A 332 1.49 -17.58 27.20
C ALA A 332 1.72 -16.06 27.15
N ALA A 333 2.01 -15.52 25.95
CA ALA A 333 2.19 -14.09 25.72
C ALA A 333 0.89 -13.27 25.89
N LEU A 334 -0.30 -13.91 25.95
CA LEU A 334 -1.56 -13.19 26.20
C LEU A 334 -1.62 -12.56 27.59
N SER A 335 -0.95 -13.15 28.57
CA SER A 335 -0.93 -12.65 29.96
C SER A 335 -0.52 -11.18 30.07
N GLU A 336 0.31 -10.71 29.14
CA GLU A 336 0.76 -9.32 29.03
C GLU A 336 -0.34 -8.34 28.58
N PHE A 337 -1.48 -8.86 28.10
CA PHE A 337 -2.66 -8.10 27.68
C PHE A 337 -3.85 -8.26 28.62
N SER A 338 -3.64 -8.86 29.81
CA SER A 338 -4.70 -9.11 30.81
C SER A 338 -5.44 -7.87 31.29
N SER A 339 -4.86 -6.68 31.13
CA SER A 339 -5.52 -5.40 31.42
C SER A 339 -6.59 -5.01 30.41
N ILE A 340 -6.66 -5.68 29.25
CA ILE A 340 -7.63 -5.37 28.19
C ILE A 340 -8.87 -6.25 28.37
N THR A 341 -10.02 -5.64 28.59
CA THR A 341 -11.29 -6.35 28.79
C THR A 341 -11.96 -6.75 27.48
N ILE A 342 -11.91 -5.86 26.48
CA ILE A 342 -12.55 -6.05 25.17
C ILE A 342 -11.55 -5.79 24.04
N ILE A 343 -11.41 -6.79 23.18
CA ILE A 343 -10.54 -6.78 22.01
C ILE A 343 -11.31 -6.38 20.76
N ARG A 344 -10.73 -5.46 20.01
CA ARG A 344 -11.22 -5.00 18.70
C ARG A 344 -10.50 -5.68 17.54
N LEU A 345 -9.23 -6.06 17.70
CA LEU A 345 -8.46 -6.77 16.68
C LEU A 345 -7.50 -7.74 17.33
N LEU A 346 -7.43 -8.95 16.77
CA LEU A 346 -6.43 -9.96 17.08
C LEU A 346 -5.66 -10.29 15.81
N GLY A 347 -4.33 -10.40 15.91
CA GLY A 347 -3.50 -10.77 14.78
C GLY A 347 -2.31 -11.61 15.21
N VAL A 348 -1.92 -12.53 14.34
CA VAL A 348 -0.70 -13.31 14.46
C VAL A 348 0.13 -13.17 13.19
N GLY A 349 1.44 -13.30 13.31
CA GLY A 349 2.31 -13.26 12.14
C GLY A 349 3.68 -13.85 12.36
N VAL A 350 4.38 -14.11 11.26
CA VAL A 350 5.78 -14.53 11.22
C VAL A 350 6.65 -13.34 10.83
N ARG A 351 7.86 -13.29 11.40
CA ARG A 351 8.90 -12.32 11.04
C ARG A 351 10.10 -13.07 10.49
N PHE A 352 10.60 -12.64 9.34
CA PHE A 352 11.80 -13.22 8.72
C PHE A 352 13.06 -12.47 9.16
N SER A 353 14.21 -13.13 9.12
CA SER A 353 15.52 -12.52 9.42
C SER A 353 15.88 -11.47 8.38
N ASP A 354 16.08 -10.21 8.76
CA ASP A 354 16.65 -9.23 7.83
C ASP A 354 18.03 -9.72 7.36
N ASP A 355 18.22 -9.84 6.04
CA ASP A 355 19.53 -10.15 5.49
C ASP A 355 20.41 -8.91 5.67
N LYS A 356 21.34 -8.96 6.63
CA LYS A 356 22.18 -7.81 7.00
C LYS A 356 22.99 -7.27 5.81
N SER A 357 23.22 -8.10 4.80
CA SER A 357 23.95 -7.81 3.56
C SER A 357 23.36 -6.65 2.77
N GLN A 358 22.03 -6.42 2.82
CA GLN A 358 21.38 -5.33 2.06
C GLN A 358 21.22 -4.01 2.83
N GLN A 359 21.54 -3.97 4.14
CA GLN A 359 21.45 -2.72 4.92
C GLN A 359 22.73 -1.88 4.87
N ILE A 360 23.87 -2.48 4.52
CA ILE A 360 25.17 -1.80 4.54
C ILE A 360 25.41 -0.97 3.26
N GLU A 361 24.78 -1.31 2.13
CA GLU A 361 24.95 -0.58 0.85
C GLU A 361 24.21 0.78 0.80
N MET A 362 23.43 1.14 1.82
CA MET A 362 22.75 2.46 1.88
C MET A 362 23.51 3.52 2.69
N LEU A 363 24.76 3.25 3.08
CA LEU A 363 25.59 4.17 3.88
C LEU A 363 26.90 4.60 3.22
N ILE A 364 27.05 4.45 1.90
CA ILE A 364 28.17 5.03 1.13
C ILE A 364 27.64 5.95 0.04
#